data_AF-A0AA39U6V9-F1
#
_entry.id   AF-A0AA39U6V9-F1
#
_cell.length_a   1.000
_cell.length_b   1.000
_cell.length_c   1.000
_cell.angle_alpha   90.00
_cell.angle_beta   90.00
_cell.angle_gamma   90.00
#
_symmetry.space_group_name_H-M   'P 1'
#
loop_
_entity.id
_entity.type
_entity.pdbx_description
1 polymer ?
#
loop_
_entity_poly.entity_id
_entity_poly.type
_entity_poly.pdbx_seq_one_letter_code
_entity_poly.pdbx_strand_id
1 'polypeptide(L)'
;MAAPMDQRIAVPIDDPNADTECPTPMIEEAITEARRLVHENRLEGKDLDELDELEDEEDEEFLEQYRQKRMRELGSLQKKSVHGSVYPISKPDYSREVTEASEKGPVLVNLMSSLGTNVESRVLSQLWRQAAQEYGDVKFCEIRASQAIENYPERNCPTILVYNKGDIVKQIVTLMTTGGVRMTMLDLDKLLVEVGAVPGNDMRVVKRKRAAEDAEEERHMTKGIKSTSDRLKADDDEDDWY
;
A
#
# COMPACT_ATOMS: atom_id res chain seq x y z
N MET A 1 20.91 28.40 67.09
CA MET A 1 19.60 27.76 66.79
C MET A 1 19.89 26.56 65.89
N ALA A 2 19.34 25.40 66.23
CA ALA A 2 19.77 24.07 65.80
C ALA A 2 19.39 23.73 64.34
N ALA A 3 20.22 22.94 63.67
CA ALA A 3 19.95 22.35 62.36
C ALA A 3 18.90 21.22 62.45
N PRO A 4 18.11 20.95 61.40
CA PRO A 4 17.13 19.87 61.41
C PRO A 4 17.82 18.51 61.28
N MET A 5 17.32 17.54 62.05
CA MET A 5 17.81 16.17 62.14
C MET A 5 17.48 15.39 60.85
N ASP A 6 18.49 14.72 60.30
CA ASP A 6 18.41 13.85 59.13
C ASP A 6 17.67 12.54 59.50
N GLN A 7 16.42 12.42 59.06
CA GLN A 7 15.57 11.28 59.35
C GLN A 7 15.92 10.15 58.38
N ARG A 8 16.82 9.25 58.80
CA ARG A 8 17.18 8.06 58.01
C ARG A 8 15.97 7.13 57.90
N ILE A 9 15.39 7.08 56.70
CA ILE A 9 14.36 6.12 56.32
C ILE A 9 15.02 4.73 56.31
N ALA A 10 14.63 3.86 57.24
CA ALA A 10 15.06 2.48 57.24
C ALA A 10 14.33 1.75 56.11
N VAL A 11 15.09 1.35 55.08
CA VAL A 11 14.59 0.44 54.04
C VAL A 11 14.53 -0.96 54.68
N PRO A 12 13.38 -1.64 54.68
CA PRO A 12 13.28 -3.02 55.15
C PRO A 12 14.27 -3.89 54.38
N ILE A 13 15.04 -4.70 55.11
CA ILE A 13 15.97 -5.67 54.53
C ILE A 13 15.10 -6.77 53.90
N ASP A 14 15.15 -6.85 52.57
CA ASP A 14 14.42 -7.86 51.80
C ASP A 14 14.76 -9.29 52.27
N ASP A 15 13.70 -10.10 52.32
CA ASP A 15 13.72 -11.52 52.61
C ASP A 15 14.64 -12.25 51.62
N PRO A 16 15.64 -13.05 52.06
CA PRO A 16 16.60 -13.71 51.18
C PRO A 16 15.99 -14.81 50.29
N ASN A 17 14.68 -15.06 50.37
CA ASN A 17 13.97 -16.03 49.54
C ASN A 17 12.86 -15.40 48.67
N ALA A 18 12.94 -14.12 48.33
CA ALA A 18 12.15 -13.57 47.24
C ALA A 18 12.67 -14.15 45.92
N ASP A 19 12.11 -15.30 45.53
CA ASP A 19 12.28 -15.90 44.21
C ASP A 19 12.08 -14.80 43.16
N THR A 20 13.20 -14.34 42.63
CA THR A 20 13.22 -13.41 41.51
C THR A 20 12.88 -14.27 40.31
N GLU A 21 11.59 -14.50 40.06
CA GLU A 21 11.12 -15.08 38.82
C GLU A 21 11.56 -14.13 37.71
N CYS A 22 12.72 -14.42 37.12
CA CYS A 22 13.25 -13.69 35.99
C CYS A 22 12.16 -13.64 34.91
N PRO A 23 11.94 -12.50 34.23
CA PRO A 23 10.96 -12.38 33.14
C PRO A 23 11.34 -13.19 31.87
N THR A 24 12.21 -14.19 32.02
CA THR A 24 12.69 -15.12 31.01
C THR A 24 11.59 -15.84 30.22
N PRO A 25 10.46 -16.33 30.79
CA PRO A 25 9.46 -17.01 29.98
C PRO A 25 8.72 -16.08 29.00
N MET A 26 8.44 -14.83 29.41
CA MET A 26 7.78 -13.86 28.52
C MET A 26 8.71 -13.37 27.39
N ILE A 27 10.01 -13.27 27.68
CA ILE A 27 11.02 -12.84 26.68
C ILE A 27 11.26 -13.98 25.67
N GLU A 28 11.34 -15.23 26.13
CA GLU A 28 11.48 -16.39 25.25
C GLU A 28 10.25 -16.56 24.33
N GLU A 29 9.04 -16.41 24.87
CA GLU A 29 7.80 -16.45 24.10
C GLU A 29 7.77 -15.35 23.03
N ALA A 30 8.11 -14.11 23.39
CA ALA A 30 8.19 -12.99 22.46
C ALA A 30 9.25 -13.20 21.35
N ILE A 31 10.40 -13.79 21.67
CA ILE A 31 11.44 -14.13 20.67
C ILE A 31 10.93 -15.23 19.72
N THR A 32 10.18 -16.19 20.23
CA THR A 32 9.62 -17.29 19.43
C THR A 32 8.52 -16.79 18.50
N GLU A 33 7.64 -15.92 18.98
CA GLU A 33 6.65 -15.23 18.17
C GLU A 33 7.31 -14.33 17.12
N ALA A 34 8.35 -13.57 17.48
CA ALA A 34 9.08 -12.75 16.52
C ALA A 34 9.70 -13.60 15.40
N ARG A 35 10.27 -14.76 15.71
CA ARG A 35 10.78 -15.70 14.69
C ARG A 35 9.67 -16.23 13.79
N ARG A 36 8.51 -16.59 14.35
CA ARG A 36 7.34 -17.01 13.57
C ARG A 36 6.84 -15.90 12.66
N LEU A 37 6.72 -14.67 13.16
CA LEU A 37 6.30 -13.52 12.35
C LEU A 37 7.30 -13.21 11.23
N VAL A 38 8.60 -13.27 11.49
CA VAL A 38 9.62 -13.11 10.44
C VAL A 38 9.49 -14.21 9.39
N HIS A 39 9.21 -15.44 9.82
CA HIS A 39 9.01 -16.58 8.92
C HIS A 39 7.72 -16.45 8.09
N GLU A 40 6.61 -16.02 8.70
CA GLU A 40 5.34 -15.73 7.99
C GLU A 40 5.51 -14.56 7.00
N ASN A 41 6.16 -13.47 7.40
CA ASN A 41 6.46 -12.34 6.52
C ASN A 41 7.35 -12.74 5.34
N ARG A 42 8.19 -13.79 5.48
CA ARG A 42 9.04 -14.30 4.38
C ARG A 42 8.22 -14.94 3.26
N LEU A 43 7.02 -15.41 3.56
CA LEU A 43 6.09 -16.00 2.58
C LEU A 43 5.03 -15.00 2.11
N GLU A 44 4.73 -13.97 2.90
CA GLU A 44 3.78 -12.93 2.51
C GLU A 44 4.18 -12.25 1.18
N GLY A 45 3.22 -12.18 0.26
CA GLY A 45 3.44 -11.57 -1.05
C GLY A 45 4.07 -12.46 -2.11
N LYS A 46 4.46 -13.70 -1.78
CA LYS A 46 5.02 -14.66 -2.75
C LYS A 46 3.96 -15.39 -3.58
N ASP A 47 4.27 -15.59 -4.86
CA ASP A 47 3.47 -16.40 -5.78
C ASP A 47 3.63 -17.90 -5.56
N LEU A 48 2.75 -18.69 -6.19
CA LEU A 48 2.88 -20.15 -6.22
C LEU A 48 4.25 -20.56 -6.80
N ASP A 49 4.67 -19.92 -7.89
CA ASP A 49 5.96 -20.19 -8.53
C ASP A 49 7.15 -19.83 -7.60
N GLU A 50 7.08 -18.69 -6.90
CA GLU A 50 8.10 -18.28 -5.92
C GLU A 50 8.11 -19.18 -4.67
N LEU A 51 6.98 -19.81 -4.34
CA LEU A 51 6.92 -20.79 -3.26
C LEU A 51 7.64 -22.09 -3.66
N ASP A 52 7.47 -22.53 -4.90
CA ASP A 52 8.11 -23.75 -5.40
C ASP A 52 9.65 -23.64 -5.34
N GLU A 53 10.21 -22.44 -5.51
CA GLU A 53 11.66 -22.20 -5.35
C GLU A 53 12.16 -22.37 -3.90
N LEU A 54 11.26 -22.30 -2.90
CA LEU A 54 11.60 -22.40 -1.48
C LEU A 54 11.37 -23.81 -0.91
N GLU A 55 10.91 -24.76 -1.73
CA GLU A 55 10.61 -26.13 -1.32
C GLU A 55 11.84 -26.85 -0.75
N ASP A 56 13.05 -26.45 -1.16
CA ASP A 56 14.33 -26.97 -0.62
C ASP A 56 14.74 -26.33 0.71
N GLU A 57 14.22 -25.15 1.06
CA GLU A 57 14.63 -24.35 2.22
C GLU A 57 13.65 -24.40 3.40
N GLU A 58 12.40 -24.81 3.18
CA GLU A 58 11.32 -24.76 4.17
C GLU A 58 10.62 -26.11 4.38
N ASP A 59 9.93 -26.23 5.51
CA ASP A 59 9.17 -27.43 5.87
C ASP A 59 7.99 -27.65 4.91
N GLU A 60 7.94 -28.82 4.27
CA GLU A 60 6.94 -29.19 3.25
C GLU A 60 5.48 -29.01 3.75
N GLU A 61 5.21 -29.36 5.00
CA GLU A 61 3.87 -29.24 5.61
C GLU A 61 3.43 -27.77 5.79
N PHE A 62 4.36 -26.86 6.06
CA PHE A 62 4.08 -25.43 6.20
C PHE A 62 3.84 -24.78 4.82
N LEU A 63 4.65 -25.15 3.84
CA LEU A 63 4.52 -24.69 2.47
C LEU A 63 3.18 -25.12 1.86
N GLU A 64 2.76 -26.36 2.11
CA GLU A 64 1.48 -26.87 1.64
C GLU A 64 0.29 -26.12 2.27
N GLN A 65 0.33 -25.83 3.58
CA GLN A 65 -0.69 -25.02 4.24
C GLN A 65 -0.78 -23.62 3.62
N TYR A 66 0.36 -23.00 3.31
CA TYR A 66 0.39 -21.70 2.66
C TYR A 66 -0.14 -21.76 1.22
N ARG A 67 0.28 -22.74 0.41
CA ARG A 67 -0.26 -22.98 -0.95
C ARG A 67 -1.79 -23.12 -0.90
N GLN A 68 -2.33 -23.90 0.04
CA GLN A 68 -3.78 -24.06 0.21
C GLN A 68 -4.49 -22.76 0.60
N LYS A 69 -3.90 -21.96 1.50
CA LYS A 69 -4.40 -20.63 1.88
C LYS A 69 -4.44 -19.71 0.66
N ARG A 70 -3.36 -19.63 -0.13
CA ARG A 70 -3.26 -18.84 -1.36
C ARG A 70 -4.31 -19.25 -2.41
N MET A 71 -4.46 -20.55 -2.65
CA MET A 71 -5.46 -21.08 -3.59
C MET A 71 -6.89 -20.69 -3.18
N ARG A 72 -7.18 -20.68 -1.88
CA ARG A 72 -8.48 -20.25 -1.35
C ARG A 72 -8.71 -18.75 -1.57
N GLU A 73 -7.70 -17.93 -1.32
CA GLU A 73 -7.76 -16.48 -1.54
C GLU A 73 -8.01 -16.16 -3.02
N LEU A 74 -7.24 -16.76 -3.93
CA LEU A 74 -7.41 -16.63 -5.39
C LEU A 74 -8.81 -17.06 -5.82
N GLY A 75 -9.27 -18.22 -5.36
CA GLY A 75 -10.63 -18.70 -5.65
C GLY A 75 -11.72 -17.77 -5.12
N SER A 76 -11.48 -17.08 -4.00
CA SER A 76 -12.42 -16.10 -3.45
C SER A 76 -12.44 -14.79 -4.25
N LEU A 77 -11.27 -14.31 -4.69
CA LEU A 77 -11.14 -13.12 -5.53
C LEU A 77 -11.79 -13.34 -6.89
N GLN A 78 -11.57 -14.51 -7.51
CA GLN A 78 -12.19 -14.85 -8.79
C GLN A 78 -13.72 -14.88 -8.72
N LYS A 79 -14.29 -15.35 -7.59
CA LYS A 79 -15.75 -15.32 -7.37
C LYS A 79 -16.29 -13.90 -7.13
N LYS A 80 -15.49 -13.04 -6.49
CA LYS A 80 -15.82 -11.63 -6.23
C LYS A 80 -15.56 -10.74 -7.44
N SER A 81 -14.83 -11.23 -8.44
CA SER A 81 -14.47 -10.50 -9.66
C SER A 81 -15.67 -10.35 -10.60
N VAL A 82 -16.68 -9.59 -10.18
CA VAL A 82 -17.89 -9.28 -10.96
C VAL A 82 -17.70 -8.12 -11.93
N HIS A 83 -16.68 -7.30 -11.67
CA HIS A 83 -16.24 -6.18 -12.48
C HIS A 83 -15.05 -6.58 -13.36
N GLY A 84 -14.45 -5.60 -14.05
CA GLY A 84 -13.42 -5.86 -15.06
C GLY A 84 -13.26 -4.73 -16.09
N SER A 85 -14.11 -3.71 -16.00
CA SER A 85 -14.07 -2.52 -16.86
C SER A 85 -14.58 -1.30 -16.10
N VAL A 86 -14.26 -0.12 -16.64
CA VAL A 86 -14.76 1.15 -16.12
C VAL A 86 -16.18 1.37 -16.63
N TYR A 87 -17.11 1.65 -15.72
CA TYR A 87 -18.50 1.93 -16.06
C TYR A 87 -18.69 3.43 -16.31
N PRO A 88 -18.96 3.87 -17.55
CA PRO A 88 -19.39 5.23 -17.80
C PRO A 88 -20.82 5.40 -17.26
N ILE A 89 -21.02 6.34 -16.33
CA ILE A 89 -22.32 6.56 -15.70
C ILE A 89 -22.89 7.94 -16.09
N SER A 90 -24.22 8.03 -16.04
CA SER A 90 -24.96 9.26 -16.28
C SER A 90 -25.56 9.78 -14.97
N LYS A 91 -25.98 11.07 -14.93
CA LYS A 91 -26.63 11.67 -13.75
C LYS A 91 -27.79 10.84 -13.18
N PRO A 92 -28.76 10.33 -13.97
CA PRO A 92 -29.87 9.53 -13.43
C PRO A 92 -29.41 8.17 -12.88
N ASP A 93 -28.32 7.60 -13.40
CA ASP A 93 -27.81 6.30 -12.94
C ASP A 93 -26.94 6.42 -11.67
N TYR A 94 -26.54 7.65 -11.29
CA TYR A 94 -25.58 7.88 -10.21
C TYR A 94 -26.00 7.22 -8.89
N SER A 95 -27.25 7.40 -8.46
CA SER A 95 -27.75 6.81 -7.20
C SER A 95 -27.61 5.29 -7.19
N ARG A 96 -28.07 4.62 -8.27
CA ARG A 96 -28.06 3.16 -8.36
C ARG A 96 -26.65 2.61 -8.52
N GLU A 97 -25.86 3.21 -9.40
CA GLU A 97 -24.55 2.69 -9.79
C GLU A 97 -23.44 3.02 -8.78
N VAL A 98 -23.61 4.10 -7.99
CA VAL A 98 -22.62 4.56 -7.02
C VAL A 98 -23.14 4.36 -5.59
N THR A 99 -24.19 5.10 -5.21
CA THR A 99 -24.66 5.15 -3.81
C THR A 99 -25.18 3.78 -3.35
N GLU A 100 -26.16 3.21 -4.05
CA GLU A 100 -26.76 1.91 -3.69
C GLU A 100 -25.78 0.75 -3.91
N ALA A 101 -24.98 0.81 -4.98
CA ALA A 101 -23.95 -0.21 -5.24
C ALA A 101 -22.90 -0.25 -4.12
N SER A 102 -22.63 0.90 -3.47
CA SER A 102 -21.62 0.99 -2.41
C SER A 102 -22.00 0.28 -1.11
N GLU A 103 -23.24 -0.18 -0.96
CA GLU A 103 -23.66 -1.07 0.13
C GLU A 103 -22.95 -2.43 0.11
N LYS A 104 -22.55 -2.90 -1.08
CA LYS A 104 -21.87 -4.18 -1.26
C LYS A 104 -20.36 -4.10 -1.10
N GLY A 105 -19.80 -2.89 -1.15
CA GLY A 105 -18.37 -2.62 -1.05
C GLY A 105 -18.00 -1.26 -1.64
N PRO A 106 -16.75 -0.78 -1.48
CA PRO A 106 -16.35 0.54 -1.97
C PRO A 106 -16.51 0.71 -3.49
N VAL A 107 -17.08 1.84 -3.90
CA VAL A 107 -17.22 2.24 -5.30
C VAL A 107 -16.39 3.50 -5.54
N LEU A 108 -15.50 3.46 -6.53
CA LEU A 108 -14.66 4.59 -6.89
C LEU A 108 -15.21 5.28 -8.13
N VAL A 109 -15.37 6.60 -8.07
CA VAL A 109 -15.90 7.42 -9.17
C VAL A 109 -14.87 8.46 -9.59
N ASN A 110 -14.50 8.45 -10.86
CA ASN A 110 -13.70 9.48 -11.50
C ASN A 110 -14.59 10.56 -12.12
N LEU A 111 -14.55 11.78 -11.59
CA LEU A 111 -15.16 12.97 -12.18
C LEU A 111 -14.15 13.59 -13.15
N MET A 112 -14.30 13.33 -14.44
CA MET A 112 -13.40 13.83 -15.47
C MET A 112 -13.73 15.27 -15.90
N SER A 113 -12.71 15.97 -16.39
CA SER A 113 -12.89 17.24 -17.10
C SER A 113 -13.80 17.09 -18.31
N SER A 114 -14.75 18.01 -18.50
CA SER A 114 -15.66 17.98 -19.64
C SER A 114 -15.00 18.48 -20.93
N LEU A 115 -13.95 19.30 -20.79
CA LEU A 115 -13.21 19.91 -21.91
C LEU A 115 -12.21 18.96 -22.57
N GLY A 116 -11.83 17.86 -21.92
CA GLY A 116 -10.90 16.86 -22.46
C GLY A 116 -9.43 17.32 -22.62
N THR A 117 -9.13 18.60 -22.36
CA THR A 117 -7.78 19.17 -22.42
C THR A 117 -6.98 18.97 -21.14
N ASN A 118 -7.63 18.59 -20.04
CA ASN A 118 -6.99 18.36 -18.75
C ASN A 118 -6.12 17.09 -18.80
N VAL A 119 -4.81 17.27 -18.64
CA VAL A 119 -3.81 16.18 -18.73
C VAL A 119 -3.98 15.18 -17.58
N GLU A 120 -4.21 15.66 -16.35
CA GLU A 120 -4.41 14.81 -15.18
C GLU A 120 -5.62 13.89 -15.35
N SER A 121 -6.72 14.40 -15.91
CA SER A 121 -7.92 13.59 -16.20
C SER A 121 -7.61 12.47 -17.19
N ARG A 122 -6.77 12.73 -18.20
CA ARG A 122 -6.36 11.71 -19.18
C ARG A 122 -5.47 10.64 -18.54
N VAL A 123 -4.54 11.05 -17.68
CA VAL A 123 -3.67 10.13 -16.92
C VAL A 123 -4.53 9.25 -16.02
N LEU A 124 -5.41 9.86 -15.21
CA LEU A 124 -6.28 9.10 -14.31
C LEU A 124 -7.17 8.13 -15.09
N SER A 125 -7.84 8.54 -16.17
CA SER A 125 -8.69 7.63 -16.95
C SER A 125 -7.92 6.45 -17.57
N GLN A 126 -6.62 6.60 -17.87
CA GLN A 126 -5.79 5.47 -18.31
C GLN A 126 -5.52 4.49 -17.16
N LEU A 127 -5.08 5.01 -16.01
CA LEU A 127 -4.86 4.22 -14.80
C LEU A 127 -6.16 3.55 -14.32
N TRP A 128 -7.30 4.24 -14.43
CA TRP A 128 -8.63 3.74 -14.07
C TRP A 128 -9.00 2.49 -14.88
N ARG A 129 -8.74 2.51 -16.19
CA ARG A 129 -8.98 1.36 -17.06
C ARG A 129 -8.07 0.19 -16.74
N GLN A 130 -6.79 0.45 -16.47
CA GLN A 130 -5.86 -0.59 -16.04
C GLN A 130 -6.29 -1.19 -14.70
N ALA A 131 -6.59 -0.37 -13.71
CA ALA A 131 -7.04 -0.81 -12.40
C ALA A 131 -8.34 -1.60 -12.48
N ALA A 132 -9.31 -1.19 -13.29
CA ALA A 132 -10.56 -1.94 -13.44
C ALA A 132 -10.35 -3.34 -14.03
N GLN A 133 -9.31 -3.54 -14.86
CA GLN A 133 -8.96 -4.87 -15.40
C GLN A 133 -8.25 -5.73 -14.35
N GLU A 134 -7.36 -5.14 -13.55
CA GLU A 134 -6.59 -5.85 -12.53
C GLU A 134 -7.42 -6.14 -11.26
N TYR A 135 -8.31 -5.22 -10.89
CA TYR A 135 -9.17 -5.24 -9.71
C TYR A 135 -10.63 -5.49 -10.09
N GLY A 136 -10.90 -6.65 -10.68
CA GLY A 136 -12.26 -7.03 -11.08
C GLY A 136 -13.23 -7.20 -9.89
N ASP A 137 -12.73 -7.22 -8.66
CA ASP A 137 -13.52 -7.23 -7.43
C ASP A 137 -13.95 -5.83 -6.95
N VAL A 138 -13.42 -4.76 -7.56
CA VAL A 138 -13.70 -3.37 -7.21
C VAL A 138 -14.46 -2.68 -8.34
N LYS A 139 -15.47 -1.85 -7.98
CA LYS A 139 -16.27 -1.13 -8.96
C LYS A 139 -15.66 0.24 -9.27
N PHE A 140 -15.27 0.44 -10.52
CA PHE A 140 -14.76 1.71 -11.04
C PHE A 140 -15.79 2.36 -11.96
N CYS A 141 -16.20 3.58 -11.62
CA CYS A 141 -17.12 4.40 -12.40
C CYS A 141 -16.43 5.65 -12.92
N GLU A 142 -16.96 6.20 -14.01
CA GLU A 142 -16.46 7.42 -14.62
C GLU A 142 -17.63 8.28 -15.13
N ILE A 143 -17.60 9.58 -14.85
CA ILE A 143 -18.63 10.54 -15.24
C ILE A 143 -18.01 11.90 -15.55
N ARG A 144 -18.59 12.66 -16.49
CA ARG A 144 -18.19 14.05 -16.70
C ARG A 144 -18.55 14.89 -15.49
N ALA A 145 -17.62 15.69 -14.99
CA ALA A 145 -17.83 16.51 -13.79
C ALA A 145 -19.08 17.40 -13.91
N SER A 146 -19.31 17.99 -15.08
CA SER A 146 -20.49 18.85 -15.35
C SER A 146 -21.83 18.08 -15.36
N GLN A 147 -21.81 16.76 -15.54
CA GLN A 147 -23.01 15.92 -15.46
C GLN A 147 -23.30 15.47 -14.03
N ALA A 148 -22.25 15.21 -13.24
CA ALA A 148 -22.40 14.84 -11.84
C ALA A 148 -22.84 16.04 -10.99
N ILE A 149 -22.16 17.19 -11.16
CA ILE A 149 -22.36 18.40 -10.37
C ILE A 149 -22.44 19.60 -11.31
N GLU A 150 -23.54 20.35 -11.22
CA GLU A 150 -23.75 21.55 -12.04
C GLU A 150 -22.70 22.62 -11.69
N ASN A 151 -22.10 23.22 -12.73
CA ASN A 151 -21.04 24.23 -12.60
C ASN A 151 -19.81 23.79 -11.80
N TYR A 152 -19.49 22.48 -11.79
CA TYR A 152 -18.27 22.00 -11.15
C TYR A 152 -17.02 22.64 -11.77
N PRO A 153 -16.11 23.23 -10.97
CA PRO A 153 -14.95 23.93 -11.52
C PRO A 153 -14.00 23.00 -12.27
N GLU A 154 -13.71 23.29 -13.54
CA GLU A 154 -12.77 22.49 -14.36
C GLU A 154 -11.36 22.37 -13.76
N ARG A 155 -10.92 23.38 -12.99
CA ARG A 155 -9.63 23.35 -12.28
C ARG A 155 -9.56 22.30 -11.17
N ASN A 156 -10.73 21.82 -10.71
CA ASN A 156 -10.82 20.76 -9.69
C ASN A 156 -10.85 19.37 -10.34
N CYS A 157 -10.85 19.28 -11.67
CA CYS A 157 -10.82 18.01 -12.39
C CYS A 157 -9.38 17.52 -12.59
N PRO A 158 -9.12 16.20 -12.52
CA PRO A 158 -10.09 15.17 -12.14
C PRO A 158 -10.37 15.18 -10.64
N THR A 159 -11.51 14.65 -10.21
CA THR A 159 -11.81 14.40 -8.80
C THR A 159 -12.18 12.95 -8.60
N ILE A 160 -11.55 12.29 -7.63
CA ILE A 160 -11.88 10.93 -7.22
C ILE A 160 -12.82 11.02 -6.02
N LEU A 161 -13.99 10.39 -6.13
CA LEU A 161 -14.90 10.17 -5.02
C LEU A 161 -14.96 8.69 -4.71
N VAL A 162 -14.86 8.35 -3.42
CA VAL A 162 -15.02 6.98 -2.96
C VAL A 162 -16.26 6.90 -2.08
N TYR A 163 -17.18 6.05 -2.49
CA TYR A 163 -18.40 5.74 -1.75
C TYR A 163 -18.28 4.40 -1.06
N ASN A 164 -18.79 4.31 0.16
CA ASN A 164 -18.91 3.05 0.89
C ASN A 164 -20.13 3.13 1.80
N LYS A 165 -21.03 2.14 1.72
CA LYS A 165 -22.29 2.11 2.51
C LYS A 165 -23.15 3.36 2.36
N GLY A 166 -23.28 3.85 1.13
CA GLY A 166 -24.09 5.02 0.79
C GLY A 166 -23.39 6.37 0.97
N ASP A 167 -22.31 6.44 1.76
CA ASP A 167 -21.65 7.70 2.11
C ASP A 167 -20.32 7.89 1.37
N ILE A 168 -19.94 9.16 1.18
CA ILE A 168 -18.62 9.53 0.66
C ILE A 168 -17.60 9.38 1.79
N VAL A 169 -16.71 8.40 1.67
CA VAL A 169 -15.65 8.15 2.66
C VAL A 169 -14.35 8.86 2.34
N LYS A 170 -14.10 9.14 1.06
CA LYS A 170 -12.89 9.84 0.62
C LYS A 170 -13.20 10.69 -0.61
N GLN A 171 -12.61 11.88 -0.64
CA GLN A 171 -12.62 12.76 -1.78
C GLN A 171 -11.19 13.26 -2.03
N ILE A 172 -10.74 13.15 -3.28
CA ILE A 172 -9.45 13.66 -3.74
C ILE A 172 -9.72 14.60 -4.90
N VAL A 173 -9.48 15.89 -4.67
CA VAL A 173 -9.67 16.95 -5.68
C VAL A 173 -8.34 17.19 -6.38
N THR A 174 -8.32 17.11 -7.71
CA THR A 174 -7.11 17.04 -8.56
C THR A 174 -6.21 15.85 -8.21
N LEU A 175 -5.17 15.62 -9.02
CA LEU A 175 -4.16 14.61 -8.68
C LEU A 175 -3.00 15.17 -7.87
N MET A 176 -3.00 16.46 -7.50
CA MET A 176 -1.84 17.12 -6.88
C MET A 176 -1.34 16.42 -5.61
N THR A 177 -2.24 15.87 -4.79
CA THR A 177 -1.88 15.15 -3.57
C THR A 177 -1.45 13.70 -3.82
N THR A 178 -1.64 13.19 -5.04
CA THR A 178 -1.39 11.80 -5.46
C THR A 178 -0.48 11.74 -6.69
N GLY A 179 0.57 12.57 -6.73
CA GLY A 179 1.60 12.54 -7.78
C GLY A 179 1.31 13.39 -9.04
N GLY A 180 0.13 13.99 -9.16
CA GLY A 180 -0.25 14.87 -10.25
C GLY A 180 -0.23 14.15 -11.60
N VAL A 181 0.39 14.79 -12.60
CA VAL A 181 0.59 14.20 -13.94
C VAL A 181 1.49 12.95 -13.92
N ARG A 182 2.24 12.72 -12.83
CA ARG A 182 3.12 11.56 -12.65
C ARG A 182 2.50 10.47 -11.79
N MET A 183 1.20 10.56 -11.48
CA MET A 183 0.49 9.50 -10.77
C MET A 183 0.73 8.15 -11.43
N THR A 184 0.98 7.13 -10.62
CA THR A 184 1.23 5.76 -11.06
C THR A 184 0.18 4.80 -10.49
N MET A 185 0.20 3.54 -10.96
CA MET A 185 -0.61 2.48 -10.36
C MET A 185 -0.29 2.26 -8.87
N LEU A 186 0.95 2.51 -8.44
CA LEU A 186 1.33 2.39 -7.02
C LEU A 186 0.59 3.41 -6.15
N ASP A 187 0.36 4.62 -6.66
CA ASP A 187 -0.40 5.64 -5.93
C ASP A 187 -1.88 5.29 -5.85
N LEU A 188 -2.41 4.66 -6.90
CA LEU A 188 -3.77 4.14 -6.91
C LEU A 188 -3.95 2.95 -5.96
N ASP A 189 -2.97 2.05 -5.87
CA ASP A 189 -2.99 0.95 -4.91
C ASP A 189 -3.06 1.44 -3.47
N LYS A 190 -2.25 2.45 -3.13
CA LYS A 190 -2.28 3.07 -1.80
C LYS A 190 -3.67 3.60 -1.49
N LEU A 191 -4.32 4.24 -2.46
CA LEU A 191 -5.70 4.70 -2.32
C LEU A 191 -6.68 3.55 -2.10
N LEU A 192 -6.57 2.47 -2.89
CA LEU A 192 -7.46 1.30 -2.78
C LEU A 192 -7.33 0.61 -1.42
N VAL A 193 -6.11 0.49 -0.90
CA VAL A 193 -5.84 -0.05 0.44
C VAL A 193 -6.35 0.89 1.52
N GLU A 194 -6.12 2.20 1.40
CA GLU A 194 -6.56 3.20 2.38
C GLU A 194 -8.08 3.19 2.56
N VAL A 195 -8.84 3.08 1.46
CA VAL A 195 -10.31 3.07 1.52
C VAL A 195 -10.90 1.68 1.81
N GLY A 196 -10.05 0.67 2.00
CA GLY A 196 -10.48 -0.71 2.25
C GLY A 196 -11.16 -1.40 1.07
N ALA A 197 -10.92 -0.92 -0.16
CA ALA A 197 -11.38 -1.59 -1.38
C ALA A 197 -10.60 -2.89 -1.63
N VAL A 198 -9.33 -2.90 -1.25
CA VAL A 198 -8.39 -4.01 -1.42
C VAL A 198 -7.63 -4.20 -0.11
N PRO A 199 -7.35 -5.44 0.33
CA PRO A 199 -6.57 -5.65 1.55
C PRO A 199 -5.10 -5.27 1.35
N GLY A 200 -4.42 -4.82 2.41
CA GLY A 200 -3.01 -4.38 2.31
C GLY A 200 -2.01 -5.47 1.94
N ASN A 201 -2.38 -6.73 2.15
CA ASN A 201 -1.60 -7.92 1.77
C ASN A 201 -1.99 -8.48 0.39
N ASP A 202 -2.77 -7.74 -0.41
CA ASP A 202 -3.11 -8.15 -1.76
C ASP A 202 -1.84 -8.23 -2.62
N MET A 203 -1.65 -9.37 -3.29
CA MET A 203 -0.46 -9.61 -4.10
C MET A 203 -0.24 -8.57 -5.19
N ARG A 204 -1.31 -8.05 -5.80
CA ARG A 204 -1.22 -7.04 -6.86
C ARG A 204 -0.52 -5.79 -6.34
N VAL A 205 -0.84 -5.41 -5.10
CA VAL A 205 -0.26 -4.28 -4.38
C VAL A 205 1.17 -4.60 -3.93
N VAL A 206 1.37 -5.75 -3.28
CA VAL A 206 2.68 -6.13 -2.71
C VAL A 206 3.74 -6.27 -3.80
N LYS A 207 3.42 -6.94 -4.92
CA LYS A 207 4.35 -7.06 -6.05
C LYS A 207 4.72 -5.71 -6.63
N ARG A 208 3.74 -4.83 -6.81
CA ARG A 208 3.98 -3.50 -7.37
C ARG A 208 4.84 -2.65 -6.45
N LYS A 209 4.65 -2.78 -5.13
CA LYS A 209 5.47 -2.12 -4.12
C LYS A 209 6.90 -2.63 -4.15
N ARG A 210 7.11 -3.95 -4.12
CA ARG A 210 8.45 -4.59 -4.20
C ARG A 210 9.19 -4.18 -5.48
N ALA A 211 8.52 -4.26 -6.63
CA ALA A 211 9.12 -3.86 -7.91
C ALA A 211 9.50 -2.36 -7.94
N ALA A 212 8.76 -1.50 -7.24
CA ALA A 212 9.10 -0.08 -7.11
C ALA A 212 10.32 0.12 -6.19
N GLU A 213 10.39 -0.60 -5.06
CA GLU A 213 11.51 -0.58 -4.13
C GLU A 213 12.80 -1.07 -4.82
N ASP A 214 12.76 -2.23 -5.49
CA ASP A 214 13.89 -2.79 -6.24
C ASP A 214 14.41 -1.80 -7.30
N ALA A 215 13.50 -1.15 -8.04
CA ALA A 215 13.86 -0.15 -9.05
C ALA A 215 14.48 1.12 -8.44
N GLU A 216 14.11 1.50 -7.22
CA GLU A 216 14.73 2.62 -6.51
C GLU A 216 16.14 2.25 -6.03
N GLU A 217 16.34 1.04 -5.51
CA GLU A 217 17.64 0.52 -5.10
C GLU A 217 18.62 0.45 -6.27
N GLU A 218 18.20 -0.10 -7.42
CA GLU A 218 19.03 -0.14 -8.63
C GLU A 218 19.45 1.26 -9.10
N ARG A 219 18.53 2.23 -9.03
CA ARG A 219 18.83 3.64 -9.38
C ARG A 219 19.84 4.24 -8.41
N HIS A 220 19.76 3.91 -7.13
CA HIS A 220 20.69 4.37 -6.12
C HIS A 220 22.09 3.78 -6.34
N MET A 221 22.19 2.48 -6.61
CA MET A 221 23.46 1.81 -6.92
C MET A 221 24.11 2.38 -8.19
N THR A 222 23.33 2.60 -9.25
CA THR A 222 23.83 3.14 -10.52
C THR A 222 24.34 4.59 -10.38
N LYS A 223 23.69 5.42 -9.54
CA LYS A 223 24.17 6.77 -9.23
C LYS A 223 25.45 6.76 -8.40
N GLY A 224 25.59 5.81 -7.47
CA GLY A 224 26.81 5.62 -6.68
C GLY A 224 28.03 5.33 -7.57
N ILE A 225 27.88 4.42 -8.54
CA ILE A 225 28.96 4.01 -9.46
C ILE A 225 29.41 5.17 -10.37
N LYS A 226 28.47 5.97 -10.90
CA LYS A 226 28.80 7.15 -11.72
C LYS A 226 29.58 8.22 -10.94
N SER A 227 29.25 8.44 -9.67
CA SER A 227 29.99 9.42 -8.84
C SER A 227 31.44 8.99 -8.59
N THR A 228 31.69 7.68 -8.48
CA THR A 228 33.04 7.13 -8.30
C THR A 228 33.85 7.18 -9.59
N SER A 229 33.24 6.94 -10.75
CA SER A 229 33.93 7.04 -12.04
C SER A 229 34.27 8.48 -12.44
N ASP A 230 33.44 9.46 -12.09
CA ASP A 230 33.73 10.88 -12.35
C ASP A 230 34.84 11.42 -11.43
N ARG A 231 34.97 10.91 -10.19
CA ARG A 231 36.12 11.23 -9.33
C ARG A 231 37.43 10.65 -9.84
N LEU A 232 37.42 9.40 -10.31
CA LEU A 232 38.62 8.75 -10.85
C LEU A 232 39.12 9.37 -12.17
N LYS A 233 38.23 10.04 -12.94
CA LYS A 233 38.63 10.80 -14.13
C LYS A 233 39.18 12.18 -13.82
N ALA A 234 38.79 12.80 -12.72
CA ALA A 234 39.28 14.13 -12.34
C ALA A 234 40.72 14.09 -11.78
N ASP A 235 41.17 12.95 -11.24
CA ASP A 235 42.53 12.78 -10.71
C ASP A 235 43.58 12.42 -11.79
N ASP A 236 43.19 12.11 -13.03
CA ASP A 236 44.11 11.70 -14.12
C ASP A 236 44.51 12.87 -15.05
N ASP A 237 43.87 14.04 -14.93
CA ASP A 237 44.08 15.21 -15.79
C ASP A 237 45.00 16.30 -15.17
N GLU A 238 45.60 16.08 -13.98
CA GLU A 238 46.47 17.06 -13.30
C GLU A 238 48.00 16.86 -13.49
N ASP A 239 48.44 15.82 -14.23
CA ASP A 239 49.86 15.42 -14.28
C ASP A 239 50.56 15.66 -15.65
N ASP A 240 50.22 16.75 -16.35
CA ASP A 240 50.93 17.16 -17.58
C ASP A 240 51.33 18.65 -17.57
N TRP A 241 52.32 18.99 -16.73
CA TRP A 241 53.11 20.22 -16.84
C TRP A 241 54.61 19.92 -16.66
N TYR A 242 55.34 19.77 -17.78
CA TYR A 242 56.71 20.25 -17.92
C TYR A 242 57.12 20.47 -19.38
#